data_AF-A0A399T1F0-F1
#
_entry.id   AF-A0A399T1F0-F1
#
_cell.length_a   1.000
_cell.length_b   1.000
_cell.length_c   1.000
_cell.angle_alpha   90.00
_cell.angle_beta   90.00
_cell.angle_gamma   90.00
#
_symmetry.space_group_name_H-M   'P 1'
#
loop_
_entity.id
_entity.type
_entity.pdbx_description
1 polymer ?
#
loop_
_entity_poly.entity_id
_entity_poly.type
_entity_poly.pdbx_seq_one_letter_code
_entity_poly.pdbx_strand_id
1 'polypeptide(L)'
;MKTKNNVQKAVLRSAAVIVSLVLISYTVSAQGFWERLLSNSSFGDIAIALTETGKMNVEAAGANTGNAQFVIETEPALQLESWMMDYSKFNTAAFHIEAASDTELTIEPWMMDESLFEPAEKALELEDWMVSDAMWNI
;
A
#
# COMPACT_ATOMS: atom_id res chain seq x y z
N MET A 1 -38.35 9.34 28.79
CA MET A 1 -37.95 9.65 27.40
C MET A 1 -36.84 10.71 27.41
N LYS A 2 -35.57 10.34 27.15
CA LYS A 2 -34.42 11.26 27.02
C LYS A 2 -33.76 11.23 25.63
N THR A 3 -34.22 10.36 24.72
CA THR A 3 -33.56 10.09 23.44
C THR A 3 -33.87 11.13 22.36
N LYS A 4 -35.09 11.69 22.32
CA LYS A 4 -35.49 12.66 21.28
C LYS A 4 -34.65 13.95 21.32
N ASN A 5 -34.37 14.49 22.50
CA ASN A 5 -33.60 15.74 22.65
C ASN A 5 -32.11 15.54 22.26
N ASN A 6 -31.54 14.39 22.60
CA ASN A 6 -30.15 14.07 22.24
C ASN A 6 -29.97 13.86 20.73
N VAL A 7 -30.93 13.17 20.08
CA VAL A 7 -30.91 13.00 18.61
C VAL A 7 -31.12 14.34 17.92
N GLN A 8 -32.05 15.18 18.38
CA GLN A 8 -32.24 16.52 17.83
C GLN A 8 -30.98 17.40 17.97
N LYS A 9 -30.29 17.32 19.11
CA LYS A 9 -29.04 18.05 19.34
C LYS A 9 -27.89 17.53 18.47
N ALA A 10 -27.83 16.21 18.25
CA ALA A 10 -26.86 15.60 17.35
C ALA A 10 -27.12 16.01 15.89
N VAL A 11 -28.37 15.95 15.44
CA VAL A 11 -28.79 16.34 14.09
C VAL A 11 -28.52 17.83 13.85
N LEU A 12 -28.80 18.69 14.82
CA LEU A 12 -28.54 20.13 14.69
C LEU A 12 -27.03 20.43 14.58
N ARG A 13 -26.20 19.70 15.34
CA ARG A 13 -24.74 19.83 15.28
C ARG A 13 -24.17 19.25 13.99
N SER A 14 -24.66 18.11 13.52
CA SER A 14 -24.22 17.53 12.24
C SER A 14 -24.67 18.38 11.06
N ALA A 15 -25.87 18.97 11.10
CA ALA A 15 -26.34 19.90 10.08
C ALA A 15 -25.45 21.15 10.01
N ALA A 16 -25.06 21.73 11.15
CA ALA A 16 -24.12 22.86 11.17
C ALA A 16 -22.75 22.52 10.57
N VAL A 17 -22.23 21.31 10.85
CA VAL A 17 -20.97 20.83 10.25
C VAL A 17 -21.11 20.68 8.74
N ILE A 18 -22.19 20.07 8.25
CA ILE A 18 -22.43 19.91 6.81
C ILE A 18 -22.58 21.27 6.12
N VAL A 19 -23.29 22.22 6.71
CA VAL A 19 -23.43 23.58 6.15
C VAL A 19 -22.07 24.29 6.07
N SER A 20 -21.22 24.14 7.09
CA SER A 20 -19.87 24.71 7.04
C SER A 20 -18.99 24.11 5.94
N LEU A 21 -19.12 22.81 5.69
CA LEU A 21 -18.42 22.06 4.64
C LEU A 21 -18.85 22.52 3.24
N VAL A 22 -20.14 22.81 3.06
CA VAL A 22 -20.71 23.32 1.80
C VAL A 22 -20.29 24.77 1.54
N LEU A 23 -20.23 25.62 2.58
CA LEU A 23 -19.74 27.00 2.43
C LEU A 23 -18.26 27.04 2.05
N ILE A 24 -17.44 26.14 2.60
CA ILE A 24 -16.03 25.96 2.18
C ILE A 24 -15.98 25.51 0.71
N SER A 25 -16.90 24.64 0.27
CA SER A 25 -16.98 24.16 -1.12
C SER A 25 -17.40 25.25 -2.12
N TYR A 26 -18.04 26.33 -1.65
CA TYR A 26 -18.54 27.39 -2.52
C TYR A 26 -17.43 28.36 -2.97
N THR A 27 -16.30 28.44 -2.26
CA THR A 27 -15.16 29.24 -2.73
C THR A 27 -14.50 28.54 -3.92
N VAL A 28 -14.27 29.26 -5.02
CA VAL A 28 -13.67 28.71 -6.27
C VAL A 28 -12.31 28.04 -6.02
N SER A 29 -11.59 28.42 -4.96
CA SER A 29 -10.34 27.79 -4.51
C SER A 29 -10.51 26.37 -3.94
N ALA A 30 -11.72 25.94 -3.62
CA ALA A 30 -12.01 24.64 -3.01
C ALA A 30 -12.31 23.52 -4.02
N GLN A 31 -12.31 23.81 -5.33
CA GLN A 31 -12.54 22.80 -6.37
C GLN A 31 -11.48 21.67 -6.34
N GLY A 32 -10.23 21.97 -5.94
CA GLY A 32 -9.18 20.97 -5.69
C GLY A 32 -9.03 20.54 -4.23
N PHE A 33 -9.82 21.10 -3.32
CA PHE A 33 -9.75 20.79 -1.88
C PHE A 33 -10.29 19.39 -1.58
N TRP A 34 -11.41 19.00 -2.18
CA TRP A 34 -12.00 17.67 -1.98
C TRP A 34 -11.12 16.53 -2.49
N GLU A 35 -10.45 16.75 -3.62
CA GLU A 35 -9.52 15.78 -4.17
C GLU A 35 -8.34 15.56 -3.22
N ARG A 36 -7.75 16.64 -2.69
CA ARG A 36 -6.69 16.58 -1.66
C ARG A 36 -7.17 15.99 -0.34
N LEU A 37 -8.36 16.35 0.12
CA LEU A 37 -8.92 15.84 1.35
C LEU A 37 -9.13 14.33 1.25
N LEU A 38 -9.76 13.85 0.17
CA LEU A 38 -10.07 12.43 -0.04
C LEU A 38 -8.84 11.60 -0.40
N SER A 39 -7.86 12.14 -1.12
CA SER A 39 -6.62 11.43 -1.45
C SER A 39 -5.67 11.31 -0.25
N ASN A 40 -5.59 12.33 0.61
CA ASN A 40 -4.82 12.28 1.87
C ASN A 40 -5.66 11.86 3.09
N SER A 41 -6.88 11.35 2.92
CA SER A 41 -7.73 10.85 4.02
C SER A 41 -7.24 9.51 4.61
N SER A 42 -6.13 8.94 4.12
CA SER A 42 -5.53 7.78 4.78
C SER A 42 -4.99 8.24 6.14
N PHE A 43 -5.50 7.63 7.21
CA PHE A 43 -5.24 7.96 8.63
C PHE A 43 -3.75 8.05 9.05
N GLY A 44 -2.79 7.79 8.16
CA GLY A 44 -1.35 7.83 8.43
C GLY A 44 -0.84 9.23 8.80
N ASP A 45 -1.24 10.28 8.08
CA ASP A 45 -0.73 11.64 8.34
C ASP A 45 -1.35 12.26 9.60
N ILE A 46 -2.60 11.88 9.93
CA ILE A 46 -3.27 12.32 11.17
C ILE A 46 -2.65 11.62 12.40
N ALA A 47 -2.17 10.38 12.25
CA ALA A 47 -1.48 9.66 13.32
C ALA A 47 -0.11 10.29 13.65
N ILE A 48 0.63 10.78 12.65
CA ILE A 48 1.91 11.47 12.85
C ILE A 48 1.69 12.82 13.56
N ALA A 49 0.69 13.60 13.14
CA ALA A 49 0.38 14.89 13.76
C ALA A 49 -0.18 14.77 15.19
N LEU A 50 -0.88 13.67 15.52
CA LEU A 50 -1.37 13.40 16.88
C LEU A 50 -0.25 12.91 17.81
N THR A 51 0.76 12.21 17.30
CA THR A 51 1.93 11.78 18.09
C THR A 51 2.78 12.95 18.57
N GLU A 52 2.82 14.07 17.83
CA GLU A 52 3.60 15.27 18.20
C GLU A 52 2.96 16.16 19.28
N THR A 53 1.74 15.86 19.73
CA THR A 53 1.08 16.63 20.81
C THR A 53 1.19 16.00 22.20
N GLY A 54 2.15 15.08 22.39
CA GLY A 54 2.61 14.63 23.70
C GLY A 54 3.79 15.47 24.17
N LYS A 55 3.58 16.32 25.18
CA LYS A 55 4.64 17.06 25.88
C LYS A 55 5.72 16.08 26.39
N MET A 56 6.84 15.96 25.69
CA MET A 56 8.06 15.34 26.21
C MET A 56 9.11 16.43 26.38
N ASN A 57 9.34 16.79 27.64
CA ASN A 57 10.58 17.43 28.06
C ASN A 57 11.69 16.38 27.88
N VAL A 58 12.42 16.46 26.77
CA VAL A 58 13.60 15.62 26.54
C VAL A 58 14.81 16.50 26.73
N GLU A 59 15.45 16.35 27.88
CA GLU A 59 16.82 16.80 28.10
C GLU A 59 17.71 16.18 27.01
N ALA A 60 18.50 17.03 26.37
CA ALA A 60 19.41 16.65 25.30
C ALA A 60 20.53 15.73 25.84
N ALA A 61 20.27 14.43 25.87
CA ALA A 61 21.31 13.41 25.97
C ALA A 61 21.82 13.14 24.55
N GLY A 62 23.10 13.46 24.32
CA GLY A 62 23.77 13.34 23.03
C GLY A 62 23.65 11.93 22.45
N ALA A 63 22.92 11.82 21.35
CA ALA A 63 23.03 10.69 20.43
C ALA A 63 23.84 11.16 19.23
N ASN A 64 24.90 10.43 18.90
CA ASN A 64 25.62 10.58 17.64
C ASN A 64 24.62 10.36 16.50
N THR A 65 24.08 11.46 15.97
CA THR A 65 23.29 11.47 14.75
C THR A 65 24.25 11.20 13.60
N GLY A 66 24.48 9.92 13.30
CA GLY A 66 24.93 9.54 11.97
C GLY A 66 23.89 10.11 11.01
N ASN A 67 24.28 11.14 10.25
CA ASN A 67 23.44 11.78 9.25
C ASN A 67 23.16 10.78 8.13
N ALA A 68 22.18 9.90 8.34
CA ALA A 68 21.55 9.17 7.26
C ALA A 68 20.72 10.18 6.47
N GLN A 69 21.37 10.81 5.50
CA GLN A 69 20.72 11.71 4.56
C GLN A 69 19.86 10.85 3.63
N PHE A 70 18.59 10.67 3.98
CA PHE A 70 17.60 10.12 3.06
C PHE A 70 17.43 11.12 1.92
N VAL A 71 18.03 10.83 0.78
CA VAL A 71 17.77 11.56 -0.46
C VAL A 71 16.36 11.17 -0.90
N ILE A 72 15.44 12.13 -0.83
CA ILE A 72 14.12 11.97 -1.44
C ILE A 72 14.33 12.09 -2.95
N GLU A 73 14.48 10.94 -3.61
CA GLU A 73 14.51 10.90 -5.07
C GLU A 73 13.11 11.23 -5.58
N THR A 74 13.01 12.33 -6.32
CA THR A 74 11.77 12.69 -7.01
C THR A 74 11.85 12.14 -8.42
N GLU A 75 11.16 11.03 -8.67
CA GLU A 75 11.03 10.49 -10.03
C GLU A 75 10.21 11.44 -10.91
N PRO A 76 10.55 11.56 -12.20
CA PRO A 76 9.73 12.32 -13.14
C PRO A 76 8.35 11.66 -13.27
N ALA A 77 7.32 12.48 -13.50
CA ALA A 77 5.98 11.98 -13.76
C ALA A 77 5.99 11.04 -14.99
N LEU A 78 5.45 9.84 -14.82
CA LEU A 78 5.33 8.86 -15.90
C LEU A 78 4.51 9.47 -17.05
N GLN A 79 5.06 9.47 -18.25
CA GLN A 79 4.35 9.95 -19.43
C GLN A 79 3.67 8.78 -20.14
N LEU A 80 2.44 9.00 -20.60
CA LEU A 80 1.75 8.02 -21.44
C LEU A 80 2.32 8.10 -22.85
N GLU A 81 2.78 6.96 -23.35
CA GLU A 81 3.27 6.84 -24.72
C GLU A 81 2.09 6.73 -25.70
N SER A 82 2.28 7.13 -26.96
CA SER A 82 1.19 7.17 -27.96
C SER A 82 0.47 5.84 -28.16
N TRP A 83 1.16 4.71 -27.97
CA TRP A 83 0.55 3.38 -28.08
C TRP A 83 -0.38 3.07 -26.90
N MET A 84 -0.15 3.63 -25.71
CA MET A 84 -0.98 3.43 -24.53
C MET A 84 -2.34 4.14 -24.66
N MET A 85 -2.42 5.13 -25.55
CA MET A 85 -3.64 5.91 -25.83
C MET A 85 -4.39 5.38 -27.05
N ASP A 86 -3.85 4.38 -27.74
CA ASP A 86 -4.46 3.79 -28.92
C ASP A 86 -5.51 2.75 -28.51
N TYR A 87 -6.78 3.18 -28.46
CA TYR A 87 -7.93 2.32 -28.15
C TYR A 87 -8.02 1.08 -29.05
N SER A 88 -7.45 1.10 -30.26
CA SER A 88 -7.45 -0.06 -31.15
C SER A 88 -6.60 -1.22 -30.59
N LYS A 89 -5.59 -0.93 -29.76
CA LYS A 89 -4.73 -1.92 -29.11
C LYS A 89 -5.39 -2.62 -27.93
N PHE A 90 -6.43 -2.00 -27.36
CA PHE A 90 -7.13 -2.49 -26.17
C PHE A 90 -8.59 -2.87 -26.47
N ASN A 91 -9.00 -2.79 -27.73
CA ASN A 91 -10.36 -3.11 -28.13
C ASN A 91 -10.64 -4.61 -27.91
N THR A 92 -11.60 -4.89 -27.06
CA THR A 92 -11.98 -6.26 -26.67
C THR A 92 -12.70 -7.04 -27.76
N ALA A 93 -13.16 -6.37 -28.83
CA ALA A 93 -13.80 -7.01 -29.96
C ALA A 93 -12.91 -8.03 -30.71
N ALA A 94 -11.60 -8.01 -30.46
CA ALA A 94 -10.63 -8.94 -31.02
C ALA A 94 -10.12 -9.99 -30.01
N PHE A 95 -10.64 -10.07 -28.77
CA PHE A 95 -10.31 -11.19 -27.89
C PHE A 95 -10.96 -12.46 -28.44
N HIS A 96 -10.15 -13.25 -29.13
CA HIS A 96 -10.50 -14.62 -29.46
C HIS A 96 -10.42 -15.44 -28.18
N ILE A 97 -11.54 -15.54 -27.47
CA ILE A 97 -11.68 -16.43 -26.31
C ILE A 97 -11.87 -17.84 -26.89
N GLU A 98 -10.75 -18.52 -27.14
CA GLU A 98 -10.78 -19.96 -27.35
C GLU A 98 -11.11 -20.61 -26.02
N ALA A 99 -12.03 -21.57 -26.03
CA ALA A 99 -12.16 -22.47 -24.89
C ALA A 99 -10.84 -23.22 -24.78
N ALA A 100 -10.07 -22.95 -23.73
CA ALA A 100 -8.84 -23.67 -23.45
C ALA A 100 -9.19 -25.16 -23.37
N SER A 101 -8.82 -25.90 -24.42
CA SER A 101 -8.87 -27.36 -24.44
C SER A 101 -7.54 -27.84 -23.90
N ASP A 102 -7.27 -27.56 -22.63
CA ASP A 102 -6.15 -28.17 -21.95
C ASP A 102 -6.43 -29.66 -21.84
N THR A 103 -5.47 -30.48 -22.26
CA THR A 103 -5.52 -31.91 -22.01
C THR A 103 -5.55 -32.14 -20.51
N GLU A 104 -6.41 -33.05 -20.04
CA GLU A 104 -6.44 -33.41 -18.62
C GLU A 104 -5.02 -33.76 -18.14
N LEU A 105 -4.54 -33.04 -17.13
CA LEU A 105 -3.24 -33.32 -16.52
C LEU A 105 -3.31 -34.73 -15.92
N THR A 106 -2.53 -35.64 -16.50
CA THR A 106 -2.35 -36.99 -15.99
C THR A 106 -0.95 -37.10 -15.39
N ILE A 107 -0.81 -37.95 -14.36
CA ILE A 107 0.50 -38.19 -13.79
C ILE A 107 1.29 -39.07 -14.77
N GLU A 108 2.38 -38.54 -15.28
CA GLU A 108 3.25 -39.25 -16.21
C GLU A 108 4.07 -40.32 -15.46
N PRO A 109 4.44 -41.46 -16.09
CA PRO A 109 5.12 -42.55 -15.39
C PRO A 109 6.41 -42.16 -14.66
N TRP A 110 7.16 -41.18 -15.16
CA TRP A 110 8.39 -40.69 -14.52
C TRP A 110 8.10 -39.97 -13.19
N MET A 111 6.93 -39.33 -13.04
CA MET A 111 6.54 -38.65 -11.80
C MET A 111 6.29 -39.63 -10.65
N MET A 112 6.08 -40.92 -10.96
CA MET A 112 5.89 -42.00 -9.99
C MET A 112 7.16 -42.83 -9.77
N ASP A 113 8.25 -42.50 -10.47
CA ASP A 113 9.51 -43.20 -10.33
C ASP A 113 10.31 -42.62 -9.16
N GLU A 114 10.20 -43.26 -7.99
CA GLU A 114 10.92 -42.85 -6.77
C GLU A 114 12.44 -42.75 -6.99
N SER A 115 13.01 -43.53 -7.93
CA SER A 115 14.44 -43.52 -8.21
C SER A 115 14.94 -42.21 -8.82
N LEU A 116 14.04 -41.43 -9.44
CA LEU A 116 14.35 -40.09 -9.97
C LEU A 116 14.38 -39.01 -8.87
N PHE A 117 13.86 -39.32 -7.69
CA PHE A 117 13.78 -38.41 -6.55
C PHE A 117 14.66 -38.84 -5.38
N GLU A 118 15.43 -39.92 -5.55
CA GLU A 118 16.46 -40.26 -4.58
C GLU A 118 17.50 -39.14 -4.53
N PRO A 119 17.94 -38.72 -3.32
CA PRO A 119 18.99 -37.73 -3.19
C PRO A 119 20.30 -38.31 -3.76
N ALA A 120 20.59 -37.99 -5.02
CA ALA A 120 21.83 -38.35 -5.68
C ALA A 120 23.05 -37.62 -5.09
N GLU A 121 22.81 -36.55 -4.32
CA GLU A 121 23.85 -35.72 -3.74
C GLU A 121 24.04 -36.03 -2.25
N LYS A 122 25.31 -36.10 -1.86
CA LYS A 122 25.73 -36.17 -0.46
C LYS A 122 25.01 -35.06 0.32
N ALA A 123 24.46 -35.40 1.49
CA ALA A 123 23.80 -34.42 2.36
C ALA A 123 24.63 -33.13 2.41
N LEU A 124 24.02 -32.01 2.04
CA LEU A 124 24.67 -30.70 2.07
C LEU A 124 25.22 -30.47 3.48
N GLU A 125 26.54 -30.35 3.58
CA GLU A 125 27.19 -29.98 4.84
C GLU A 125 26.91 -28.51 5.09
N LEU A 126 26.36 -28.18 6.27
CA LEU A 126 26.18 -26.80 6.67
C LEU A 126 27.57 -26.19 6.91
N GLU A 127 27.92 -25.18 6.11
CA GLU A 127 29.15 -24.43 6.29
C GLU A 127 28.97 -23.40 7.42
N ASP A 128 30.04 -23.12 8.20
CA ASP A 128 29.98 -22.28 9.40
C ASP A 128 29.38 -20.89 9.16
N TRP A 129 29.52 -20.34 7.96
CA TRP A 129 28.95 -19.04 7.60
C TRP A 129 27.42 -19.08 7.47
N MET A 130 26.81 -20.23 7.15
CA MET A 130 25.35 -20.38 7.01
C MET A 130 24.62 -20.30 8.36
N VAL A 131 25.34 -20.49 9.47
CA VAL A 131 24.80 -20.51 10.83
C VAL A 131 25.45 -19.47 11.75
N SER A 132 26.30 -18.60 11.22
CA SER A 132 27.04 -17.61 12.02
C SER A 132 26.20 -16.36 12.28
N ASP A 133 25.77 -16.18 13.53
CA ASP A 133 25.05 -14.97 13.98
C ASP A 133 25.83 -13.68 13.66
N ALA A 134 27.16 -13.74 13.71
CA ALA A 134 28.04 -12.62 13.38
C ALA A 134 28.01 -12.24 11.89
N MET A 135 27.77 -13.19 10.99
CA MET A 135 27.60 -12.93 9.55
C MET A 135 26.19 -12.44 9.22
N TRP A 136 25.17 -12.96 9.92
CA TRP A 136 23.78 -12.68 9.58
C TRP A 136 23.16 -11.49 10.33
N ASN A 137 23.86 -10.89 11.31
CA ASN A 137 23.39 -9.74 12.09
C ASN A 137 21.92 -9.91 12.56
N ILE A 138 21.60 -11.12 13.04
CA ILE A 138 20.30 -11.46 13.64
C ILE A 138 20.41 -11.34 15.16
#